data_AF-A0A351Q7Q1-F1
#
_entry.id   AF-A0A351Q7Q1-F1
#
_cell.length_a   1.000
_cell.length_b   1.000
_cell.length_c   1.000
_cell.angle_alpha   90.00
_cell.angle_beta   90.00
_cell.angle_gamma   90.00
#
_symmetry.space_group_name_H-M   'P 1'
#
loop_
_entity.id
_entity.type
_entity.pdbx_description
1 polymer ?
#
loop_
_entity_poly.entity_id
_entity_poly.type
_entity_poly.pdbx_seq_one_letter_code
_entity_poly.pdbx_strand_id
1 'polypeptide(L)'
;SLCTQINRGNLVKERFVIVRMFDEDPSRFTDSFIANKFTLEVVQGALICCKAFSAKGIVFVLPKKSDIEISSELFGNISFLCANAETEKYPCGFMQNLIRTIRKSSKNSEFSKVNSKCLFLDPETAFSVFEAVVKGIPVIERYVHVYGSCLKSVGMFKARIGASIKSLVEQCGGFKISPSKIVINGMITGMAASTLDIPITKSIKSLEFVPATELCVQDEKNCIRCGKCRNVCPEGLSPDLLYKHLAENYHLPKELCATSLLCSHCSVCNSVCPSRLPLSQTIALL
;
A
#
# COMPACT_ATOMS: atom_id res chain seq x y z
N SER A 1 -9.84 -3.30 -6.70
CA SER A 1 -10.53 -3.85 -5.51
C SER A 1 -10.36 -5.37 -5.48
N LEU A 2 -10.68 -6.03 -4.36
CA LEU A 2 -10.64 -7.50 -4.23
C LEU A 2 -11.42 -8.20 -5.36
N CYS A 3 -12.65 -7.75 -5.62
CA CYS A 3 -13.49 -8.28 -6.69
C CYS A 3 -12.82 -8.20 -8.07
N THR A 4 -12.21 -7.06 -8.42
CA THR A 4 -11.49 -6.91 -9.70
C THR A 4 -10.33 -7.89 -9.83
N GLN A 5 -9.59 -8.14 -8.74
CA GLN A 5 -8.48 -9.10 -8.74
C GLN A 5 -8.98 -10.54 -8.95
N ILE A 6 -10.04 -10.94 -8.24
CA ILE A 6 -10.67 -12.27 -8.39
C ILE A 6 -11.13 -12.49 -9.84
N ASN A 7 -11.80 -11.51 -10.43
CA ASN A 7 -12.29 -11.61 -11.81
C ASN A 7 -11.14 -11.74 -12.83
N ARG A 8 -10.03 -11.02 -12.64
CA ARG A 8 -8.83 -11.14 -13.50
C ARG A 8 -8.12 -12.49 -13.32
N GLY A 9 -8.09 -12.99 -12.09
CA GLY A 9 -7.42 -14.25 -11.73
C GLY A 9 -8.14 -15.51 -12.22
N ASN A 10 -9.44 -15.42 -12.52
CA ASN A 10 -10.22 -16.55 -13.05
C ASN A 10 -9.69 -17.10 -14.40
N LEU A 11 -8.82 -16.36 -15.08
CA LEU A 11 -8.22 -16.71 -16.37
C LEU A 11 -6.91 -17.53 -16.25
N VAL A 12 -6.48 -17.94 -15.04
CA VAL A 12 -5.18 -18.60 -14.82
C VAL A 12 -5.33 -19.91 -14.03
N LYS A 13 -4.55 -20.93 -14.42
CA LYS A 13 -4.52 -22.26 -13.79
C LYS A 13 -3.83 -22.29 -12.42
N GLU A 14 -2.80 -21.46 -12.21
CA GLU A 14 -2.04 -21.44 -10.96
C GLU A 14 -2.34 -20.14 -10.22
N ARG A 15 -3.05 -20.28 -9.10
CA ARG A 15 -3.58 -19.19 -8.29
C ARG A 15 -3.01 -19.30 -6.89
N PHE A 16 -2.48 -18.21 -6.38
CA PHE A 16 -2.02 -18.09 -5.00
C PHE A 16 -2.68 -16.86 -4.37
N VAL A 17 -2.86 -16.90 -3.05
CA VAL A 17 -3.20 -15.73 -2.25
C VAL A 17 -1.92 -15.21 -1.60
N ILE A 18 -1.61 -13.94 -1.75
CA ILE A 18 -0.47 -13.27 -1.14
C ILE A 18 -1.02 -12.27 -0.14
N VAL A 19 -0.57 -12.36 1.11
CA VAL A 19 -0.94 -11.43 2.17
C VAL A 19 0.32 -10.67 2.61
N ARG A 20 0.33 -9.35 2.37
CA ARG A 20 1.39 -8.45 2.84
C ARG A 20 1.14 -8.13 4.32
N MET A 21 1.97 -8.62 5.24
CA MET A 21 1.78 -8.52 6.70
C MET A 21 2.50 -7.32 7.35
N PHE A 22 2.70 -6.24 6.59
CA PHE A 22 3.41 -5.02 7.01
C PHE A 22 2.95 -3.86 6.13
N ASP A 23 3.14 -2.60 6.50
CA ASP A 23 2.67 -1.44 5.72
C ASP A 23 3.43 -1.20 4.41
N GLU A 24 2.73 -0.79 3.35
CA GLU A 24 3.32 -0.55 2.02
C GLU A 24 3.99 0.83 1.94
N ASP A 25 3.53 1.79 2.74
CA ASP A 25 4.17 3.09 2.89
C ASP A 25 4.92 3.12 4.23
N PRO A 26 6.20 3.52 4.28
CA PRO A 26 7.01 3.49 5.50
C PRO A 26 6.47 4.35 6.65
N SER A 27 5.64 5.35 6.35
CA SER A 27 5.02 6.22 7.37
C SER A 27 3.75 5.65 7.98
N ARG A 28 3.22 4.54 7.44
CA ARG A 28 2.02 3.89 7.96
C ARG A 28 2.37 2.80 8.97
N PHE A 29 1.40 2.53 9.84
CA PHE A 29 1.51 1.50 10.89
C PHE A 29 0.27 0.58 10.97
N THR A 30 -0.77 0.86 10.21
CA THR A 30 -2.08 0.22 10.35
C THR A 30 -2.05 -1.24 9.95
N ASP A 31 -1.46 -1.56 8.80
CA ASP A 31 -1.39 -2.95 8.34
C ASP A 31 -0.54 -3.80 9.30
N SER A 32 0.57 -3.24 9.79
CA SER A 32 1.42 -3.90 10.79
C SER A 32 0.68 -4.10 12.11
N PHE A 33 -0.06 -3.10 12.59
CA PHE A 33 -0.88 -3.21 13.81
C PHE A 33 -1.87 -4.37 13.70
N ILE A 34 -2.62 -4.45 12.59
CA ILE A 34 -3.62 -5.51 12.37
C ILE A 34 -2.95 -6.86 12.24
N ALA A 35 -1.86 -6.95 11.47
CA ALA A 35 -1.12 -8.19 11.27
C ALA A 35 -0.61 -8.80 12.58
N ASN A 36 -0.20 -7.95 13.54
CA ASN A 36 0.29 -8.39 14.86
C ASN A 36 -0.85 -8.64 15.87
N LYS A 37 -1.87 -7.79 15.90
CA LYS A 37 -2.95 -7.89 16.90
C LYS A 37 -4.02 -8.91 16.55
N PHE A 38 -4.25 -9.14 15.26
CA PHE A 38 -5.34 -9.98 14.73
C PHE A 38 -4.81 -11.04 13.76
N THR A 39 -3.65 -11.62 14.07
CA THR A 39 -2.98 -12.59 13.18
C THR A 39 -3.90 -13.75 12.82
N LEU A 40 -4.63 -14.30 13.80
CA LEU A 40 -5.51 -15.46 13.60
C LEU A 40 -6.67 -15.11 12.65
N GLU A 41 -7.32 -13.97 12.86
CA GLU A 41 -8.41 -13.48 12.02
C GLU A 41 -7.93 -13.16 10.60
N VAL A 42 -6.75 -12.57 10.46
CA VAL A 42 -6.11 -12.32 9.16
C VAL A 42 -5.83 -13.63 8.43
N VAL A 43 -5.28 -14.63 9.11
CA VAL A 43 -5.04 -15.96 8.53
C VAL A 43 -6.35 -16.64 8.11
N GLN A 44 -7.38 -16.59 8.96
CA GLN A 44 -8.70 -17.14 8.63
C GLN A 44 -9.36 -16.43 7.43
N GLY A 45 -9.26 -15.10 7.37
CA GLY A 45 -9.69 -14.33 6.21
C GLY A 45 -8.94 -14.69 4.92
N ALA A 46 -7.64 -14.93 5.02
CA ALA A 46 -6.82 -15.40 3.91
C ALA A 46 -7.22 -16.81 3.44
N LEU A 47 -7.53 -17.72 4.37
CA LEU A 47 -8.03 -19.08 4.07
C LEU A 47 -9.38 -19.04 3.35
N ILE A 48 -10.29 -18.16 3.77
CA ILE A 48 -11.58 -17.94 3.10
C ILE A 48 -11.33 -17.44 1.67
N CYS A 49 -10.46 -16.45 1.49
CA CYS A 49 -10.07 -15.97 0.17
C CYS A 49 -9.44 -17.08 -0.68
N CYS A 50 -8.59 -17.93 -0.09
CA CYS A 50 -7.93 -19.05 -0.76
C CYS A 50 -8.95 -20.03 -1.33
N LYS A 51 -9.96 -20.41 -0.52
CA LYS A 51 -11.04 -21.29 -0.94
C LYS A 51 -11.91 -20.64 -2.02
N ALA A 52 -12.34 -19.40 -1.81
CA ALA A 52 -13.18 -18.66 -2.77
C ALA A 52 -12.48 -18.45 -4.12
N PHE A 53 -11.17 -18.21 -4.10
CA PHE A 53 -10.37 -18.01 -5.31
C PHE A 53 -9.89 -19.32 -5.95
N SER A 54 -10.13 -20.46 -5.30
CA SER A 54 -9.59 -21.78 -5.69
C SER A 54 -8.07 -21.73 -5.86
N ALA A 55 -7.39 -21.08 -4.92
CA ALA A 55 -5.94 -20.99 -4.89
C ALA A 55 -5.31 -22.29 -4.38
N LYS A 56 -4.11 -22.60 -4.91
CA LYS A 56 -3.29 -23.75 -4.50
C LYS A 56 -2.68 -23.58 -3.11
N GLY A 57 -2.51 -22.33 -2.68
CA GLY A 57 -1.90 -22.02 -1.41
C GLY A 57 -1.80 -20.53 -1.13
N ILE A 58 -1.25 -20.22 0.05
CA ILE A 58 -1.16 -18.86 0.60
C ILE A 58 0.30 -18.50 0.88
N VAL A 59 0.70 -17.28 0.55
CA VAL A 59 2.00 -16.74 0.91
C VAL A 59 1.81 -15.55 1.83
N PHE A 60 2.33 -15.63 3.05
CA PHE A 60 2.41 -14.50 3.97
C PHE A 60 3.78 -13.84 3.80
N VAL A 61 3.79 -12.57 3.45
CA VAL A 61 5.03 -11.79 3.34
C VAL A 61 5.20 -10.97 4.61
N LEU A 62 6.19 -11.33 5.42
CA LEU A 62 6.46 -10.78 6.75
C LEU A 62 7.68 -9.86 6.72
N PRO A 63 7.79 -8.88 7.63
CA PRO A 63 9.07 -8.22 7.90
C PRO A 63 10.15 -9.23 8.28
N LYS A 64 11.41 -9.00 7.87
CA LYS A 64 12.55 -9.85 8.25
C LYS A 64 12.72 -9.99 9.77
N LYS A 65 12.36 -8.96 10.53
CA LYS A 65 12.27 -8.96 11.99
C LYS A 65 10.80 -8.88 12.37
N SER A 66 10.13 -10.04 12.45
CA SER A 66 8.71 -10.13 12.79
C SER A 66 8.53 -11.18 13.88
N ASP A 67 7.74 -10.82 14.89
CA ASP A 67 7.33 -11.73 15.97
C ASP A 67 6.01 -12.45 15.64
N ILE A 68 5.53 -12.33 14.39
CA ILE A 68 4.30 -12.96 13.95
C ILE A 68 4.58 -14.44 13.66
N GLU A 69 3.95 -15.31 14.44
CA GLU A 69 3.99 -16.75 14.24
C GLU A 69 2.69 -17.24 13.58
N ILE A 70 2.84 -18.05 12.52
CA ILE A 70 1.73 -18.63 11.77
C ILE A 70 1.83 -20.15 11.89
N SER A 71 0.96 -20.75 12.70
CA SER A 71 0.93 -22.20 12.93
C SER A 71 0.39 -22.96 11.73
N SER A 72 1.05 -24.06 11.36
CA SER A 72 0.64 -24.95 10.27
C SER A 72 -0.70 -25.64 10.53
N GLU A 73 -1.10 -25.79 11.79
CA GLU A 73 -2.37 -26.42 12.20
C GLU A 73 -3.60 -25.70 11.63
N LEU A 74 -3.49 -24.40 11.36
CA LEU A 74 -4.56 -23.57 10.82
C LEU A 74 -4.91 -23.90 9.37
N PHE A 75 -4.03 -24.60 8.64
CA PHE A 75 -4.12 -24.72 7.19
C PHE A 75 -4.67 -26.05 6.70
N GLY A 76 -4.73 -27.08 7.56
CA GLY A 76 -5.11 -28.44 7.14
C GLY A 76 -4.29 -28.90 5.93
N ASN A 77 -4.95 -29.12 4.79
CA ASN A 77 -4.30 -29.55 3.54
C ASN A 77 -3.88 -28.39 2.61
N ILE A 78 -4.15 -27.13 2.99
CA ILE A 78 -3.79 -25.96 2.18
C ILE A 78 -2.30 -25.68 2.37
N SER A 79 -1.55 -25.61 1.27
CA SER A 79 -0.13 -25.26 1.33
C SER A 79 0.07 -23.79 1.68
N PHE A 80 1.04 -23.47 2.53
CA PHE A 80 1.41 -22.09 2.81
C PHE A 80 2.93 -21.88 2.86
N LEU A 81 3.34 -20.62 2.70
CA LEU A 81 4.73 -20.17 2.81
C LEU A 81 4.80 -18.83 3.55
N CYS A 82 5.75 -18.71 4.47
CA CYS A 82 6.14 -17.42 5.05
C CYS A 82 7.40 -16.92 4.34
N ALA A 83 7.32 -15.77 3.67
CA ALA A 83 8.44 -15.14 2.99
C ALA A 83 8.85 -13.85 3.71
N ASN A 84 10.16 -13.64 3.89
CA ASN A 84 10.68 -12.46 4.60
C ASN A 84 11.04 -11.34 3.63
N ALA A 85 10.51 -10.14 3.88
CA ALA A 85 10.79 -8.91 3.14
C ALA A 85 11.71 -7.97 3.94
N GLU A 86 12.59 -7.27 3.21
CA GLU A 86 13.43 -6.21 3.76
C GLU A 86 12.63 -4.90 3.81
N THR A 87 11.79 -4.73 4.84
CA THR A 87 10.85 -3.61 4.98
C THR A 87 11.52 -2.24 5.11
N GLU A 88 12.80 -2.21 5.53
CA GLU A 88 13.63 -1.01 5.56
C GLU A 88 13.94 -0.45 4.15
N LYS A 89 13.73 -1.26 3.08
CA LYS A 89 13.94 -0.85 1.69
C LYS A 89 12.62 -0.61 0.98
N TYR A 90 12.24 0.65 0.82
CA TYR A 90 11.13 1.04 -0.05
C TYR A 90 11.53 0.92 -1.54
N PRO A 91 10.68 0.40 -2.45
CA PRO A 91 9.25 0.04 -2.31
C PRO A 91 8.99 -1.48 -2.19
N CYS A 92 9.51 -2.16 -1.16
CA CYS A 92 9.35 -3.61 -0.99
C CYS A 92 7.90 -4.14 -0.97
N GLY A 93 6.95 -3.33 -0.50
CA GLY A 93 5.53 -3.69 -0.37
C GLY A 93 4.75 -3.71 -1.68
N PHE A 94 5.33 -3.27 -2.79
CA PHE A 94 4.65 -3.19 -4.09
C PHE A 94 4.63 -4.55 -4.78
N MET A 95 3.58 -4.81 -5.57
CA MET A 95 3.30 -6.11 -6.18
C MET A 95 4.52 -6.77 -6.86
N GLN A 96 5.26 -6.04 -7.69
CA GLN A 96 6.43 -6.60 -8.38
C GLN A 96 7.57 -6.95 -7.42
N ASN A 97 7.79 -6.12 -6.40
CA ASN A 97 8.78 -6.38 -5.36
C ASN A 97 8.38 -7.56 -4.47
N LEU A 98 7.10 -7.71 -4.14
CA LEU A 98 6.57 -8.89 -3.45
C LEU A 98 6.79 -10.16 -4.28
N ILE A 99 6.45 -10.15 -5.57
CA ILE A 99 6.68 -11.30 -6.48
C ILE A 99 8.17 -11.69 -6.49
N ARG A 100 9.08 -10.72 -6.66
CA ARG A 100 10.53 -10.96 -6.65
C ARG A 100 10.99 -11.56 -5.31
N THR A 101 10.48 -11.05 -4.19
CA THR A 101 10.79 -11.53 -2.84
C THR A 101 10.34 -12.98 -2.65
N ILE A 102 9.08 -13.27 -3.00
CA ILE A 102 8.50 -14.61 -2.88
C ILE A 102 9.30 -15.61 -3.73
N ARG A 103 9.52 -15.30 -5.01
CA ARG A 103 10.27 -16.18 -5.93
C ARG A 103 11.70 -16.47 -5.44
N LYS A 104 12.37 -15.48 -4.84
CA LYS A 104 13.70 -15.66 -4.25
C LYS A 104 13.66 -16.63 -3.07
N SER A 105 12.63 -16.53 -2.23
CA SER A 105 12.44 -17.39 -1.05
C SER A 105 11.89 -18.78 -1.39
N SER A 106 11.39 -19.00 -2.60
CA SER A 106 10.58 -20.17 -2.94
C SER A 106 11.09 -20.96 -4.15
N LYS A 107 12.39 -20.83 -4.50
CA LYS A 107 12.99 -21.34 -5.75
C LYS A 107 12.67 -22.80 -6.10
N ASN A 108 12.54 -23.67 -5.09
CA ASN A 108 12.28 -25.11 -5.26
C ASN A 108 10.85 -25.53 -4.88
N SER A 109 9.90 -24.59 -4.87
CA SER A 109 8.50 -24.84 -4.50
C SER A 109 7.54 -24.33 -5.58
N GLU A 110 6.28 -24.78 -5.53
CA GLU A 110 5.23 -24.28 -6.43
C GLU A 110 5.02 -22.76 -6.34
N PHE A 111 5.32 -22.15 -5.19
CA PHE A 111 5.21 -20.70 -4.97
C PHE A 111 6.18 -19.88 -5.85
N SER A 112 7.19 -20.49 -6.46
CA SER A 112 8.04 -19.83 -7.47
C SER A 112 7.26 -19.32 -8.69
N LYS A 113 6.03 -19.83 -8.91
CA LYS A 113 5.16 -19.48 -10.03
C LYS A 113 4.23 -18.30 -9.73
N VAL A 114 4.31 -17.71 -8.54
CA VAL A 114 3.60 -16.47 -8.17
C VAL A 114 3.86 -15.38 -9.22
N ASN A 115 2.81 -14.66 -9.60
CA ASN A 115 2.82 -13.65 -10.65
C ASN A 115 1.72 -12.58 -10.40
N SER A 116 1.64 -11.57 -11.26
CA SER A 116 0.72 -10.43 -11.12
C SER A 116 -0.78 -10.77 -11.21
N LYS A 117 -1.13 -12.00 -11.61
CA LYS A 117 -2.52 -12.47 -11.66
C LYS A 117 -2.96 -13.22 -10.39
N CYS A 118 -2.04 -13.39 -9.44
CA CYS A 118 -2.37 -13.89 -8.11
C CYS A 118 -3.16 -12.83 -7.32
N LEU A 119 -3.78 -13.25 -6.22
CA LEU A 119 -4.57 -12.37 -5.37
C LEU A 119 -3.65 -11.72 -4.33
N PHE A 120 -3.55 -10.39 -4.33
CA PHE A 120 -2.76 -9.63 -3.36
C PHE A 120 -3.69 -8.93 -2.37
N LEU A 121 -3.49 -9.27 -1.09
CA LEU A 121 -4.25 -8.77 0.05
C LEU A 121 -3.32 -8.05 1.01
N ASP A 122 -3.90 -7.06 1.69
CA ASP A 122 -3.36 -6.52 2.93
C ASP A 122 -4.09 -7.14 4.13
N PRO A 123 -3.57 -6.94 5.37
CA PRO A 123 -4.13 -7.58 6.55
C PRO A 123 -5.52 -7.06 6.86
N GLU A 124 -5.76 -5.75 6.66
CA GLU A 124 -7.08 -5.13 6.87
C GLU A 124 -8.16 -5.77 5.98
N THR A 125 -7.83 -6.06 4.71
CA THR A 125 -8.76 -6.71 3.78
C THR A 125 -9.03 -8.15 4.19
N ALA A 126 -8.00 -8.91 4.58
CA ALA A 126 -8.18 -10.27 5.06
C ALA A 126 -9.01 -10.31 6.36
N PHE A 127 -8.71 -9.43 7.32
CA PHE A 127 -9.48 -9.24 8.54
C PHE A 127 -10.95 -8.90 8.26
N SER A 128 -11.20 -7.98 7.33
CA SER A 128 -12.56 -7.61 6.89
C SER A 128 -13.32 -8.79 6.27
N VAL A 129 -12.63 -9.65 5.50
CA VAL A 129 -13.24 -10.87 4.93
C VAL A 129 -13.64 -11.85 6.03
N PHE A 130 -12.78 -12.02 7.04
CA PHE A 130 -13.12 -12.82 8.21
C PHE A 130 -14.35 -12.26 8.94
N GLU A 131 -14.40 -10.95 9.24
CA GLU A 131 -15.57 -10.35 9.89
C GLU A 131 -16.85 -10.53 9.06
N ALA A 132 -16.77 -10.33 7.75
CA ALA A 132 -17.92 -10.45 6.86
C ALA A 132 -18.46 -11.88 6.77
N VAL A 133 -17.59 -12.87 6.63
CA VAL A 133 -18.01 -14.26 6.37
C VAL A 133 -18.27 -15.03 7.66
N VAL A 134 -17.45 -14.83 8.69
CA VAL A 134 -17.57 -15.58 9.95
C VAL A 134 -18.51 -14.90 10.93
N LYS A 135 -18.45 -13.56 11.03
CA LYS A 135 -19.29 -12.81 11.98
C LYS A 135 -20.54 -12.21 11.34
N GLY A 136 -20.68 -12.25 10.01
CA GLY A 136 -21.79 -11.62 9.29
C GLY A 136 -21.75 -10.08 9.32
N ILE A 137 -20.58 -9.49 9.62
CA ILE A 137 -20.43 -8.04 9.77
C ILE A 137 -19.81 -7.48 8.47
N PRO A 138 -20.55 -6.75 7.63
CA PRO A 138 -19.97 -6.13 6.45
C PRO A 138 -18.98 -5.04 6.83
N VAL A 139 -18.20 -4.55 5.86
CA VAL A 139 -17.23 -3.47 6.09
C VAL A 139 -17.96 -2.17 6.41
N ILE A 140 -18.19 -1.93 7.70
CA ILE A 140 -18.84 -0.74 8.27
C ILE A 140 -17.87 0.11 9.10
N GLU A 141 -16.72 -0.47 9.44
CA GLU A 141 -15.66 0.12 10.24
C GLU A 141 -14.30 -0.08 9.56
N ARG A 142 -13.32 0.72 9.98
CA ARG A 142 -11.93 0.61 9.54
C ARG A 142 -10.98 1.02 10.65
N TYR A 143 -9.83 0.33 10.73
CA TYR A 143 -8.73 0.82 11.54
C TYR A 143 -8.03 1.99 10.84
N VAL A 144 -7.92 3.11 11.55
CA VAL A 144 -7.26 4.34 11.06
C VAL A 144 -6.25 4.80 12.10
N HIS A 145 -4.98 4.88 11.69
CA HIS A 145 -3.93 5.47 12.48
C HIS A 145 -3.98 6.99 12.35
N VAL A 146 -4.24 7.70 13.45
CA VAL A 146 -4.36 9.16 13.49
C VAL A 146 -3.17 9.70 14.28
N TYR A 147 -2.26 10.40 13.60
CA TYR A 147 -0.98 10.80 14.16
C TYR A 147 -0.46 12.11 13.57
N GLY A 148 0.67 12.58 14.09
CA GLY A 148 1.32 13.82 13.66
C GLY A 148 1.53 14.78 14.82
N SER A 149 2.55 15.62 14.70
CA SER A 149 2.98 16.53 15.76
C SER A 149 1.99 17.66 16.04
N CYS A 150 0.97 17.87 15.19
CA CYS A 150 -0.10 18.84 15.40
C CYS A 150 -1.14 18.43 16.45
N LEU A 151 -1.28 17.13 16.73
CA LEU A 151 -2.33 16.59 17.60
C LEU A 151 -1.93 16.64 19.08
N LYS A 152 -2.93 16.75 19.97
CA LYS A 152 -2.70 16.58 21.42
C LYS A 152 -2.41 15.12 21.78
N SER A 153 -3.05 14.18 21.10
CA SER A 153 -2.84 12.74 21.29
C SER A 153 -2.92 12.01 19.95
N VAL A 154 -2.14 10.93 19.81
CA VAL A 154 -2.14 10.05 18.63
C VAL A 154 -2.82 8.73 19.00
N GLY A 155 -3.35 8.01 18.01
CA GLY A 155 -4.04 6.75 18.32
C GLY A 155 -4.43 5.93 17.09
N MET A 156 -4.73 4.66 17.36
CA MET A 156 -5.33 3.74 16.40
C MET A 156 -6.83 3.66 16.70
N PHE A 157 -7.67 4.09 15.76
CA PHE A 157 -9.12 4.14 15.93
C PHE A 157 -9.81 3.12 15.05
N LYS A 158 -10.77 2.37 15.60
CA LYS A 158 -11.75 1.61 14.80
C LYS A 158 -12.90 2.55 14.45
N ALA A 159 -12.77 3.25 13.32
CA ALA A 159 -13.68 4.31 12.90
C ALA A 159 -14.81 3.80 12.01
N ARG A 160 -16.03 4.31 12.19
CA ARG A 160 -17.15 4.04 11.28
C ARG A 160 -16.90 4.66 9.92
N ILE A 161 -17.19 3.93 8.85
CA ILE A 161 -17.21 4.49 7.50
C ILE A 161 -18.29 5.58 7.45
N GLY A 162 -17.92 6.76 6.96
CA GLY A 162 -18.76 7.95 6.93
C GLY A 162 -18.51 8.94 8.07
N ALA A 163 -17.83 8.54 9.17
CA ALA A 163 -17.38 9.49 10.18
C ALA A 163 -16.42 10.52 9.55
N SER A 164 -16.39 11.77 9.99
CA SER A 164 -15.47 12.77 9.44
C SER A 164 -14.06 12.64 10.02
N ILE A 165 -13.05 13.10 9.27
CA ILE A 165 -11.69 13.28 9.81
C ILE A 165 -11.74 14.16 11.08
N LYS A 166 -12.58 15.21 11.06
CA LYS A 166 -12.81 16.09 12.20
C LYS A 166 -13.20 15.33 13.47
N SER A 167 -14.11 14.36 13.38
CA SER A 167 -14.53 13.56 14.53
C SER A 167 -13.37 12.78 15.14
N LEU A 168 -12.48 12.22 14.32
CA LEU A 168 -11.29 11.53 14.83
C LEU A 168 -10.30 12.50 15.50
N VAL A 169 -10.14 13.71 14.95
CA VAL A 169 -9.31 14.76 15.57
C VAL A 169 -9.86 15.17 16.94
N GLU A 170 -11.18 15.27 17.08
CA GLU A 170 -11.83 15.57 18.37
C GLU A 170 -11.55 14.47 19.40
N GLN A 171 -11.58 13.19 19.00
CA GLN A 171 -11.21 12.05 19.86
C GLN A 171 -9.72 12.09 20.27
N CYS A 172 -8.86 12.69 19.45
CA CYS A 172 -7.46 12.97 19.77
C CYS A 172 -7.27 14.19 20.72
N GLY A 173 -8.37 14.80 21.22
CA GLY A 173 -8.33 16.00 22.06
C GLY A 173 -8.18 17.32 21.27
N GLY A 174 -8.27 17.25 19.94
CA GLY A 174 -8.06 18.36 19.03
C GLY A 174 -6.58 18.66 18.73
N PHE A 175 -6.36 19.81 18.10
CA PHE A 175 -5.02 20.28 17.76
C PHE A 175 -4.37 21.03 18.92
N LYS A 176 -3.07 20.83 19.10
CA LYS A 176 -2.21 21.74 19.87
C LYS A 176 -1.58 22.82 18.99
N ILE A 177 -1.37 22.51 17.71
CA ILE A 177 -0.88 23.44 16.67
C ILE A 177 -1.68 23.17 15.41
N SER A 178 -2.10 24.20 14.70
CA SER A 178 -2.83 24.06 13.44
C SER A 178 -1.98 23.34 12.38
N PRO A 179 -2.52 22.28 11.74
CA PRO A 179 -1.82 21.61 10.66
C PRO A 179 -1.78 22.47 9.40
N SER A 180 -0.65 22.44 8.69
CA SER A 180 -0.53 23.03 7.35
C SER A 180 -0.96 22.05 6.27
N LYS A 181 -0.73 20.75 6.49
CA LYS A 181 -1.20 19.67 5.60
C LYS A 181 -1.77 18.51 6.41
N ILE A 182 -2.75 17.87 5.81
CA ILE A 182 -3.34 16.61 6.30
C ILE A 182 -3.04 15.57 5.22
N VAL A 183 -2.31 14.52 5.57
CA VAL A 183 -1.90 13.48 4.62
C VAL A 183 -2.65 12.20 4.93
N ILE A 184 -3.40 11.72 3.94
CA ILE A 184 -4.16 10.47 3.98
C ILE A 184 -3.27 9.37 3.40
N ASN A 185 -3.14 8.24 4.10
CA ASN A 185 -2.46 7.01 3.62
C ASN A 185 -0.93 7.11 3.44
N GLY A 186 -0.26 8.02 4.15
CA GLY A 186 1.21 8.06 4.27
C GLY A 186 1.90 9.08 3.38
N MET A 187 3.15 9.40 3.71
CA MET A 187 3.88 10.55 3.15
C MET A 187 4.39 10.37 1.71
N ILE A 188 4.53 9.13 1.21
CA ILE A 188 5.08 8.87 -0.12
C ILE A 188 3.95 8.60 -1.13
N THR A 189 3.02 7.73 -0.74
CA THR A 189 1.93 7.25 -1.61
C THR A 189 0.58 7.91 -1.31
N GLY A 190 0.49 8.66 -0.22
CA GLY A 190 -0.74 9.26 0.23
C GLY A 190 -1.16 10.51 -0.55
N MET A 191 -2.29 11.06 -0.11
CA MET A 191 -2.94 12.20 -0.73
C MET A 191 -3.16 13.30 0.31
N ALA A 192 -3.06 14.56 -0.12
CA ALA A 192 -3.42 15.68 0.73
C ALA A 192 -4.94 15.79 0.85
N ALA A 193 -5.46 15.90 2.07
CA ALA A 193 -6.85 16.28 2.32
C ALA A 193 -6.99 17.80 2.28
N SER A 194 -8.06 18.29 1.63
CA SER A 194 -8.38 19.71 1.54
C SER A 194 -9.18 20.23 2.74
N THR A 195 -9.88 19.35 3.47
CA THR A 195 -10.74 19.69 4.60
C THR A 195 -10.82 18.53 5.60
N LEU A 196 -11.18 18.85 6.85
CA LEU A 196 -11.47 17.88 7.91
C LEU A 196 -12.85 17.22 7.77
N ASP A 197 -13.70 17.74 6.90
CA ASP A 197 -15.06 17.22 6.69
C ASP A 197 -15.08 15.99 5.75
N ILE A 198 -13.93 15.60 5.20
CA ILE A 198 -13.82 14.39 4.38
C ILE A 198 -14.24 13.17 5.22
N PRO A 199 -15.14 12.31 4.71
CA PRO A 199 -15.54 11.12 5.40
C PRO A 199 -14.45 10.04 5.37
N ILE A 200 -14.33 9.30 6.46
CA ILE A 200 -13.56 8.06 6.54
C ILE A 200 -14.20 7.06 5.59
N THR A 201 -13.40 6.54 4.67
CA THR A 201 -13.84 5.54 3.68
C THR A 201 -13.08 4.24 3.87
N LYS A 202 -13.51 3.18 3.17
CA LYS A 202 -12.81 1.90 3.08
C LYS A 202 -11.41 1.95 2.44
N SER A 203 -10.85 3.11 2.13
CA SER A 203 -9.47 3.23 1.65
C SER A 203 -8.57 3.99 2.59
N ILE A 204 -9.12 4.69 3.59
CA ILE A 204 -8.35 5.48 4.55
C ILE A 204 -7.84 4.56 5.65
N LYS A 205 -6.52 4.43 5.77
CA LYS A 205 -5.86 3.65 6.82
C LYS A 205 -5.03 4.52 7.75
N SER A 206 -4.63 5.71 7.33
CA SER A 206 -3.87 6.62 8.16
C SER A 206 -4.17 8.08 7.84
N LEU A 207 -4.03 8.92 8.85
CA LEU A 207 -4.18 10.37 8.82
C LEU A 207 -3.01 11.00 9.57
N GLU A 208 -2.18 11.73 8.85
CA GLU A 208 -1.05 12.47 9.40
C GLU A 208 -1.32 13.97 9.35
N PHE A 209 -1.13 14.65 10.48
CA PHE A 209 -1.31 16.10 10.60
C PHE A 209 0.06 16.77 10.75
N VAL A 210 0.47 17.47 9.69
CA VAL A 210 1.84 17.99 9.54
C VAL A 210 1.85 19.52 9.70
N PRO A 211 2.68 20.08 10.62
CA PRO A 211 2.81 21.52 10.78
C PRO A 211 3.67 22.13 9.67
N ALA A 212 3.53 23.44 9.46
CA ALA A 212 4.32 24.16 8.44
C ALA A 212 5.85 24.02 8.66
N THR A 213 6.30 23.89 9.90
CA THR A 213 7.71 23.75 10.28
C THR A 213 8.35 22.44 9.79
N GLU A 214 7.56 21.40 9.54
CA GLU A 214 8.04 20.11 9.03
C GLU A 214 7.92 20.00 7.50
N LEU A 215 7.28 20.98 6.87
CA LEU A 215 7.16 21.04 5.43
C LEU A 215 8.37 21.76 4.83
N CYS A 216 9.17 21.03 4.06
CA CYS A 216 10.12 21.64 3.15
C CYS A 216 9.35 22.31 1.99
N VAL A 217 8.95 23.56 2.19
CA VAL A 217 8.34 24.38 1.13
C VAL A 217 9.46 24.76 0.15
N GLN A 218 9.58 23.98 -0.93
CA GLN A 218 10.38 24.34 -2.09
C GLN A 218 9.47 24.28 -3.29
N ASP A 219 9.41 25.39 -4.02
CA ASP A 219 8.62 25.49 -5.24
C ASP A 219 9.13 24.50 -6.29
N GLU A 220 8.21 24.04 -7.13
CA GLU A 220 8.55 23.28 -8.32
C GLU A 220 9.48 24.11 -9.22
N LYS A 221 10.55 23.47 -9.69
CA LYS A 221 11.53 24.09 -10.58
C LYS A 221 11.62 23.30 -11.87
N ASN A 222 12.23 23.88 -12.89
CA ASN A 222 12.49 23.18 -14.13
C ASN A 222 13.39 21.95 -13.91
N CYS A 223 13.20 20.92 -14.74
CA CYS A 223 14.02 19.71 -14.72
C CYS A 223 15.49 20.03 -15.05
N ILE A 224 16.40 19.76 -14.13
CA ILE A 224 17.86 19.94 -14.32
C ILE A 224 18.56 18.73 -14.96
N ARG A 225 17.80 17.72 -15.42
CA ARG A 225 18.31 16.51 -16.11
C ARG A 225 19.36 15.71 -15.33
N CYS A 226 19.27 15.68 -14.00
CA CYS A 226 20.24 14.98 -13.15
C CYS A 226 20.17 13.44 -13.20
N GLY A 227 19.17 12.84 -13.84
CA GLY A 227 19.04 11.39 -13.99
C GLY A 227 18.64 10.59 -12.74
N LYS A 228 18.58 11.21 -11.55
CA LYS A 228 18.25 10.52 -10.28
C LYS A 228 16.96 9.72 -10.36
N CYS A 229 15.91 10.28 -10.95
CA CYS A 229 14.60 9.62 -11.08
C CYS A 229 14.64 8.34 -11.93
N ARG A 230 15.56 8.24 -12.91
CA ARG A 230 15.77 7.02 -13.71
C ARG A 230 16.48 5.95 -12.88
N ASN A 231 17.55 6.35 -12.19
CA ASN A 231 18.41 5.44 -11.42
C ASN A 231 17.65 4.72 -10.29
N VAL A 232 16.64 5.38 -9.71
CA VAL A 232 15.85 4.81 -8.60
C VAL A 232 14.55 4.14 -9.04
N CYS A 233 14.19 4.18 -10.32
CA CYS A 233 12.93 3.61 -10.79
C CYS A 233 12.99 2.07 -10.70
N PRO A 234 12.15 1.42 -9.89
CA PRO A 234 12.19 -0.04 -9.73
C PRO A 234 11.75 -0.79 -11.00
N GLU A 235 11.02 -0.12 -11.89
CA GLU A 235 10.54 -0.67 -13.16
C GLU A 235 11.43 -0.25 -14.35
N GLY A 236 12.53 0.47 -14.10
CA GLY A 236 13.48 0.87 -15.16
C GLY A 236 12.94 1.90 -16.15
N LEU A 237 11.93 2.68 -15.76
CA LEU A 237 11.32 3.71 -16.61
C LEU A 237 12.25 4.93 -16.77
N SER A 238 11.86 5.83 -17.68
CA SER A 238 12.45 7.17 -17.80
C SER A 238 11.45 8.26 -17.35
N PRO A 239 11.28 8.48 -16.02
CA PRO A 239 10.22 9.34 -15.51
C PRO A 239 10.30 10.79 -15.98
N ASP A 240 11.53 11.31 -16.16
CA ASP A 240 11.75 12.67 -16.65
C ASP A 240 11.31 12.84 -18.10
N LEU A 241 11.48 11.82 -18.97
CA LEU A 241 10.99 11.89 -20.35
C LEU A 241 9.47 11.82 -20.39
N LEU A 242 8.87 10.87 -19.66
CA LEU A 242 7.42 10.71 -19.59
C LEU A 242 6.75 11.97 -19.03
N TYR A 243 7.35 12.60 -18.02
CA TYR A 243 6.88 13.88 -17.49
C TYR A 243 6.91 14.97 -18.57
N LYS A 244 8.03 15.13 -19.29
CA LYS A 244 8.15 16.13 -20.35
C LYS A 244 7.15 15.93 -21.48
N HIS A 245 6.82 14.67 -21.79
CA HIS A 245 5.85 14.37 -22.82
C HIS A 245 4.49 14.99 -22.53
N LEU A 246 4.02 14.90 -21.28
CA LEU A 246 2.76 15.48 -20.85
C LEU A 246 2.86 16.97 -20.48
N ALA A 247 3.81 17.32 -19.62
CA ALA A 247 3.87 18.64 -19.00
C ALA A 247 4.50 19.70 -19.92
N GLU A 248 5.38 19.29 -20.84
CA GLU A 248 6.13 20.19 -21.72
C GLU A 248 5.81 19.95 -23.21
N ASN A 249 4.79 19.16 -23.55
CA ASN A 249 4.41 18.77 -24.92
C ASN A 249 5.59 18.17 -25.73
N TYR A 250 6.52 17.48 -25.07
CA TYR A 250 7.67 16.88 -25.74
C TYR A 250 7.25 15.61 -26.49
N HIS A 251 7.45 15.53 -27.81
CA HIS A 251 7.07 14.33 -28.55
C HIS A 251 7.99 13.14 -28.23
N LEU A 252 7.41 12.13 -27.58
CA LEU A 252 8.03 10.83 -27.38
C LEU A 252 7.48 9.79 -28.35
N PRO A 253 8.29 8.80 -28.76
CA PRO A 253 7.79 7.63 -29.49
C PRO A 253 6.68 6.94 -28.71
N LYS A 254 5.66 6.42 -29.42
CA LYS A 254 4.50 5.76 -28.82
C LYS A 254 4.90 4.58 -27.93
N GLU A 255 5.94 3.85 -28.34
CA GLU A 255 6.48 2.71 -27.61
C GLU A 255 7.04 3.15 -26.25
N LEU A 256 7.69 4.33 -26.19
CA LEU A 256 8.21 4.85 -24.93
C LEU A 256 7.08 5.36 -24.04
N CYS A 257 6.07 6.02 -24.61
CA CYS A 257 4.88 6.43 -23.84
C CYS A 257 4.16 5.22 -23.24
N ALA A 258 4.02 4.13 -24.00
CA ALA A 258 3.37 2.90 -23.53
C ALA A 258 4.07 2.27 -22.31
N THR A 259 5.35 2.60 -22.05
CA THR A 259 6.03 2.16 -20.83
C THR A 259 5.45 2.78 -19.56
N SER A 260 4.67 3.88 -19.65
CA SER A 260 3.95 4.46 -18.49
C SER A 260 3.06 3.44 -17.80
N LEU A 261 2.46 2.51 -18.58
CA LEU A 261 1.58 1.45 -18.10
C LEU A 261 2.28 0.44 -17.17
N LEU A 262 3.62 0.42 -17.16
CA LEU A 262 4.41 -0.40 -16.26
C LEU A 262 4.68 0.29 -14.92
N CYS A 263 4.34 1.59 -14.79
CA CYS A 263 4.57 2.36 -13.57
C CYS A 263 3.83 1.71 -12.38
N SER A 264 4.56 1.51 -11.29
CA SER A 264 4.00 0.97 -10.05
C SER A 264 3.38 2.02 -9.13
N HIS A 265 3.40 3.30 -9.52
CA HIS A 265 2.95 4.45 -8.70
C HIS A 265 3.63 4.53 -7.32
N CYS A 266 4.87 4.05 -7.22
CA CYS A 266 5.62 4.06 -5.97
C CYS A 266 6.18 5.44 -5.58
N SER A 267 6.14 6.45 -6.45
CA SER A 267 6.58 7.82 -6.14
C SER A 267 8.04 7.99 -5.68
N VAL A 268 8.90 6.97 -5.85
CA VAL A 268 10.34 7.07 -5.57
C VAL A 268 11.00 8.14 -6.44
N CYS A 269 10.53 8.31 -7.68
CA CYS A 269 11.02 9.34 -8.59
C CYS A 269 10.76 10.76 -8.05
N ASN A 270 9.63 10.99 -7.38
CA ASN A 270 9.30 12.28 -6.76
C ASN A 270 10.21 12.58 -5.58
N SER A 271 10.45 11.58 -4.71
CA SER A 271 11.20 11.79 -3.46
C SER A 271 12.65 12.17 -3.71
N VAL A 272 13.24 11.72 -4.83
CA VAL A 272 14.64 12.04 -5.19
C VAL A 272 14.80 13.23 -6.13
N CYS A 273 13.69 13.79 -6.66
CA CYS A 273 13.73 14.86 -7.63
C CYS A 273 14.09 16.20 -6.96
N PRO A 274 15.28 16.78 -7.23
CA PRO A 274 15.67 18.06 -6.63
C PRO A 274 14.81 19.23 -7.12
N SER A 275 14.19 19.07 -8.29
CA SER A 275 13.27 20.04 -8.88
C SER A 275 11.82 19.90 -8.37
N ARG A 276 11.54 18.94 -7.47
CA ARG A 276 10.22 18.67 -6.88
C ARG A 276 9.08 18.40 -7.88
N LEU A 277 9.42 18.04 -9.12
CA LEU A 277 8.45 17.73 -10.16
C LEU A 277 7.50 16.59 -9.73
N PRO A 278 6.19 16.69 -10.02
CA PRO A 278 5.20 15.66 -9.69
C PRO A 278 5.24 14.49 -10.69
N LEU A 279 6.40 13.84 -10.81
CA LEU A 279 6.69 12.83 -11.84
C LEU A 279 5.67 11.68 -11.81
N SER A 280 5.49 11.03 -10.67
CA SER A 280 4.60 9.87 -10.48
C SER A 280 3.14 10.21 -10.77
N GLN A 281 2.66 11.36 -10.28
CA GLN A 281 1.29 11.84 -10.50
C GLN A 281 1.06 12.17 -11.97
N THR A 282 2.03 12.82 -12.62
CA THR A 282 1.94 13.17 -14.04
C THR A 282 1.92 11.90 -14.91
N ILE A 283 2.82 10.96 -14.64
CA ILE A 283 2.88 9.68 -15.38
C ILE A 283 1.58 8.88 -15.22
N ALA A 284 0.88 9.01 -14.08
CA ALA A 284 -0.41 8.35 -13.87
C ALA A 284 -1.55 8.87 -14.77
N LEU A 285 -1.33 9.99 -15.48
CA LEU A 285 -2.26 10.52 -16.46
C LEU A 285 -2.04 9.97 -17.89
N LEU A 286 -0.98 9.17 -18.11
CA LEU A 286 -0.69 8.46 -19.38
C LEU A 286 -1.27 7.04 -19.39
#